data_AF-A0A0N0AF54-F1
#
_entry.id   AF-A0A0N0AF54-F1
#
_cell.length_a   1.000
_cell.length_b   1.000
_cell.length_c   1.000
_cell.angle_alpha   90.00
_cell.angle_beta   90.00
_cell.angle_gamma   90.00
#
_symmetry.space_group_name_H-M   'P 1'
#
loop_
_entity.id
_entity.type
_entity.pdbx_description
1 polymer ?
#
loop_
_entity_poly.entity_id
_entity_poly.type
_entity_poly.pdbx_seq_one_letter_code
_entity_poly.pdbx_strand_id
1 'polypeptide(L)'
;MTDEQVSTTEDYVLRTEVVRWGIDTLTTRRIHPFFLAYLYLHGLTPDEDDPAPVVPIWADLGKYLTMPGGPPKKPYYRPFFQEISKPERYWLNVNLAGSYAPSSLRQVPKRIVDVSNDGHFRLKEDSAALVLEHLLYGEPAPLLALSAFMLRNYGFKSDEGLPSEWDLCSLFLAEFNFRQGEGSLLSGDAAVIFAADYPDLPMNELFEPFAAQD
;
A
#
# COMPACT_ATOMS: atom_id res chain seq x y z
N MET A 1 -9.48 -40.74 -21.23
CA MET A 1 -8.53 -40.69 -20.11
C MET A 1 -8.12 -39.22 -20.02
N THR A 2 -8.87 -38.44 -19.26
CA THR A 2 -8.55 -37.05 -18.95
C THR A 2 -7.78 -37.09 -17.66
N ASP A 3 -6.47 -36.83 -17.73
CA ASP A 3 -5.68 -36.54 -16.54
C ASP A 3 -6.25 -35.25 -15.93
N GLU A 4 -7.02 -35.40 -14.86
CA GLU A 4 -7.27 -34.32 -13.91
C GLU A 4 -5.91 -33.95 -13.32
N GLN A 5 -5.31 -32.87 -13.81
CA GLN A 5 -4.19 -32.25 -13.11
C GLN A 5 -4.71 -31.84 -11.73
N VAL A 6 -4.32 -32.60 -10.72
CA VAL A 6 -4.50 -32.24 -9.31
C VAL A 6 -3.63 -31.01 -9.08
N SER A 7 -4.22 -29.82 -9.26
CA SER A 7 -3.60 -28.56 -8.86
C SER A 7 -3.48 -28.59 -7.33
N THR A 8 -2.25 -28.69 -6.83
CA THR A 8 -1.96 -28.59 -5.41
C THR A 8 -1.71 -27.13 -5.10
N THR A 9 -2.76 -26.40 -4.73
CA THR A 9 -2.62 -25.03 -4.22
C THR A 9 -1.75 -25.03 -2.98
N GLU A 10 -0.65 -24.29 -3.02
CA GLU A 10 0.25 -24.10 -1.89
C GLU A 10 0.07 -22.71 -1.28
N ASP A 11 0.30 -22.62 0.04
CA ASP A 11 0.27 -21.36 0.79
C ASP A 11 1.71 -20.85 0.97
N TYR A 12 1.91 -19.56 0.71
CA TYR A 12 3.19 -18.85 0.81
C TYR A 12 3.07 -17.63 1.70
N VAL A 13 4.18 -17.20 2.28
CA VAL A 13 4.30 -15.94 3.02
C VAL A 13 5.50 -15.14 2.53
N LEU A 14 5.45 -13.83 2.71
CA LEU A 14 6.59 -12.97 2.41
C LEU A 14 7.71 -13.22 3.42
N ARG A 15 8.94 -13.36 2.91
CA ARG A 15 10.13 -13.48 3.74
C ARG A 15 10.35 -12.22 4.56
N THR A 16 10.84 -12.39 5.78
CA THR A 16 11.07 -11.28 6.71
C THR A 16 12.10 -10.28 6.15
N GLU A 17 13.09 -10.75 5.41
CA GLU A 17 14.13 -9.95 4.75
C GLU A 17 13.52 -8.99 3.71
N VAL A 18 12.52 -9.45 2.96
CA VAL A 18 11.82 -8.66 1.93
C VAL A 18 10.97 -7.58 2.58
N VAL A 19 10.27 -7.92 3.67
CA VAL A 19 9.49 -6.95 4.45
C VAL A 19 10.40 -5.87 5.03
N ARG A 20 11.55 -6.27 5.59
CA ARG A 20 12.55 -5.32 6.12
C ARG A 20 13.09 -4.41 5.02
N TRP A 21 13.48 -4.98 3.88
CA TRP A 21 13.93 -4.21 2.71
C TRP A 21 12.86 -3.21 2.25
N GLY A 22 11.59 -3.62 2.22
CA GLY A 22 10.48 -2.73 1.85
C GLY A 22 10.36 -1.54 2.83
N ILE A 23 10.45 -1.80 4.14
CA ILE A 23 10.45 -0.75 5.16
C ILE A 23 11.65 0.19 5.00
N ASP A 24 12.86 -0.36 4.87
CA ASP A 24 14.08 0.43 4.74
C ASP A 24 14.02 1.29 3.48
N THR A 25 13.59 0.73 2.36
CA THR A 25 13.37 1.45 1.10
C THR A 25 12.40 2.60 1.30
N LEU A 26 11.22 2.37 1.90
CA LEU A 26 10.19 3.40 2.08
C LEU A 26 10.63 4.51 3.04
N THR A 27 11.38 4.17 4.10
CA THR A 27 11.85 5.18 5.08
C THR A 27 12.96 6.09 4.55
N THR A 28 13.63 5.70 3.47
CA THR A 28 14.58 6.59 2.75
C THR A 28 13.88 7.55 1.79
N ARG A 29 12.61 7.31 1.46
CA ARG A 29 11.84 8.14 0.54
C ARG A 29 11.11 9.26 1.27
N ARG A 30 10.96 10.38 0.57
CA ARG A 30 10.13 11.49 1.04
C ARG A 30 8.68 11.21 0.66
N ILE A 31 7.89 10.67 1.59
CA ILE A 31 6.48 10.32 1.35
C ILE A 31 5.61 10.98 2.41
N HIS A 32 4.72 11.88 1.99
CA HIS A 32 3.83 12.56 2.91
C HIS A 32 2.90 11.55 3.60
N PRO A 33 2.69 11.64 4.92
CA PRO A 33 1.80 10.75 5.70
C PRO A 33 0.41 10.47 5.12
N PHE A 34 -0.18 11.48 4.48
CA PHE A 34 -1.50 11.39 3.87
C PHE A 34 -1.55 10.46 2.65
N PHE A 35 -0.40 10.07 2.09
CA PHE A 35 -0.36 9.10 0.99
C PHE A 35 -1.06 7.78 1.36
N LEU A 36 -0.96 7.34 2.62
CA LEU A 36 -1.71 6.17 3.10
C LEU A 36 -3.23 6.35 2.98
N ALA A 37 -3.73 7.54 3.34
CA ALA A 37 -5.15 7.84 3.23
C ALA A 37 -5.58 7.93 1.77
N TYR A 38 -4.73 8.48 0.89
CA TYR A 38 -4.98 8.49 -0.54
C TYR A 38 -5.12 7.07 -1.10
N LEU A 39 -4.19 6.16 -0.80
CA LEU A 39 -4.28 4.75 -1.24
C LEU A 39 -5.63 4.13 -0.81
N TYR A 40 -6.02 4.34 0.45
CA TYR A 40 -7.29 3.79 0.95
C TYR A 40 -8.52 4.41 0.29
N LEU A 41 -8.54 5.72 0.08
CA LEU A 41 -9.62 6.40 -0.64
C LEU A 41 -9.71 5.93 -2.10
N HIS A 42 -8.56 5.72 -2.75
CA HIS A 42 -8.48 5.18 -4.09
C HIS A 42 -9.09 3.77 -4.16
N GLY A 43 -8.76 2.89 -3.20
CA GLY A 43 -9.38 1.56 -3.11
C GLY A 43 -10.89 1.55 -2.87
N LEU A 44 -11.47 2.64 -2.35
CA LEU A 44 -12.92 2.82 -2.21
C LEU A 44 -13.57 3.45 -3.44
N THR A 45 -12.78 4.02 -4.35
CA THR A 45 -13.25 4.76 -5.52
C THR A 45 -13.26 3.82 -6.72
N PRO A 46 -14.44 3.49 -7.29
CA PRO A 46 -14.54 2.44 -8.33
C PRO A 46 -13.97 2.87 -9.69
N ASP A 47 -14.02 4.16 -10.01
CA ASP A 47 -13.59 4.73 -11.28
C ASP A 47 -12.60 5.87 -11.03
N GLU A 48 -11.38 5.73 -11.56
CA GLU A 48 -10.31 6.72 -11.46
C GLU A 48 -10.65 7.99 -12.28
N ASP A 49 -11.39 7.85 -13.38
CA ASP A 49 -11.68 8.96 -14.31
C ASP A 49 -12.89 9.81 -13.85
N ASP A 50 -13.80 9.24 -13.05
CA ASP A 50 -14.88 9.96 -12.37
C ASP A 50 -15.01 9.54 -10.89
N PRO A 51 -14.14 10.07 -10.01
CA PRO A 51 -14.13 9.67 -8.61
C PRO A 51 -15.42 10.04 -7.90
N ALA A 52 -16.22 9.04 -7.52
CA ALA A 52 -17.41 9.26 -6.70
C ALA A 52 -17.05 9.57 -5.23
N PRO A 53 -17.87 10.35 -4.49
CA PRO A 53 -17.67 10.53 -3.06
C PRO A 53 -17.79 9.23 -2.26
N VAL A 54 -16.89 9.00 -1.30
CA VAL A 54 -16.82 7.81 -0.46
C VAL A 54 -16.83 8.15 1.03
N VAL A 55 -17.28 7.22 1.87
CA VAL A 55 -17.20 7.32 3.34
C VAL A 55 -16.18 6.31 3.86
N PRO A 56 -14.95 6.75 4.20
CA PRO A 56 -13.91 5.84 4.65
C PRO A 56 -14.13 5.39 6.10
N ILE A 57 -14.03 4.09 6.34
CA ILE A 57 -13.87 3.54 7.69
C ILE A 57 -12.36 3.50 7.98
N TRP A 58 -11.83 4.59 8.55
CA TRP A 58 -10.39 4.77 8.75
C TRP A 58 -9.73 3.73 9.66
N ALA A 59 -10.50 3.03 10.49
CA ALA A 59 -9.98 1.95 11.33
C ALA A 59 -9.45 0.77 10.51
N ASP A 60 -9.99 0.56 9.29
CA ASP A 60 -9.65 -0.57 8.42
C ASP A 60 -8.20 -0.48 7.91
N LEU A 61 -7.62 0.72 7.85
CA LEU A 61 -6.18 0.91 7.61
C LEU A 61 -5.30 0.14 8.60
N GLY A 62 -5.83 -0.19 9.78
CA GLY A 62 -5.15 -0.97 10.80
C GLY A 62 -4.61 -2.31 10.27
N LYS A 63 -5.31 -2.96 9.32
CA LYS A 63 -4.86 -4.25 8.75
C LYS A 63 -3.50 -4.15 8.05
N TYR A 64 -3.23 -3.01 7.41
CA TYR A 64 -1.95 -2.73 6.74
C TYR A 64 -0.89 -2.18 7.67
N LEU A 65 -1.27 -1.52 8.76
CA LEU A 65 -0.30 -0.85 9.64
C LEU A 65 0.10 -1.66 10.86
N THR A 66 -0.69 -2.69 11.23
CA THR A 66 -0.41 -3.50 12.43
C THR A 66 0.95 -4.17 12.34
N MET A 67 1.82 -3.89 13.30
CA MET A 67 3.18 -4.42 13.34
C MET A 67 3.49 -4.93 14.76
N PRO A 68 3.87 -6.20 14.94
CA PRO A 68 4.28 -6.71 16.23
C PRO A 68 5.61 -6.07 16.70
N GLY A 69 5.89 -6.12 17.99
CA GLY A 69 7.15 -5.62 18.57
C GLY A 69 7.22 -4.09 18.73
N GLY A 70 6.11 -3.38 18.55
CA GLY A 70 6.04 -1.94 18.75
C GLY A 70 6.12 -1.48 20.21
N PRO A 71 6.41 -0.18 20.45
CA PRO A 71 6.33 0.40 21.79
C PRO A 71 4.94 0.25 22.42
N PRO A 72 4.81 0.33 23.77
CA PRO A 72 3.52 0.25 24.44
C PRO A 72 2.49 1.22 23.86
N LYS A 73 1.28 0.72 23.59
CA LYS A 73 0.14 1.49 23.02
C LYS A 73 0.36 2.04 21.60
N LYS A 74 1.38 1.55 20.88
CA LYS A 74 1.64 1.92 19.48
C LYS A 74 1.67 0.68 18.58
N PRO A 75 0.50 0.13 18.23
CA PRO A 75 0.41 -1.12 17.46
C PRO A 75 0.70 -0.94 15.97
N TYR A 76 0.77 0.30 15.49
CA TYR A 76 0.83 0.60 14.07
C TYR A 76 2.19 1.17 13.70
N TYR A 77 2.72 0.72 12.56
CA TYR A 77 3.93 1.25 11.95
C TYR A 77 3.57 1.88 10.59
N ARG A 78 4.05 3.10 10.32
CA ARG A 78 3.86 3.79 9.04
C ARG A 78 5.20 4.31 8.52
N PRO A 79 5.78 3.73 7.45
CA PRO A 79 7.09 4.13 6.91
C PRO A 79 7.06 5.41 6.08
N PHE A 80 6.03 6.26 6.22
CA PHE A 80 5.85 7.48 5.41
C PHE A 80 6.09 8.73 6.24
N PHE A 81 7.08 9.53 5.87
CA PHE A 81 7.33 10.85 6.43
C PHE A 81 7.77 11.88 5.37
N GLN A 82 7.36 13.13 5.59
CA GLN A 82 7.78 14.27 4.77
C GLN A 82 9.27 14.61 4.94
N GLU A 83 9.86 14.26 6.07
CA GLU A 83 11.28 14.43 6.36
C GLU A 83 11.77 13.16 7.06
N ILE A 84 12.97 12.69 6.70
CA ILE A 84 13.56 11.51 7.34
C ILE A 84 13.55 11.72 8.85
N SER A 85 12.88 10.80 9.52
CA SER A 85 12.54 10.96 10.92
C SER A 85 13.27 9.93 11.77
N LYS A 86 13.39 10.24 13.07
CA LYS A 86 13.82 9.25 14.06
C LYS A 86 12.88 8.04 14.08
N PRO A 87 13.40 6.82 14.29
CA PRO A 87 12.63 5.58 14.22
C PRO A 87 11.34 5.57 15.06
N GLU A 88 11.32 6.25 16.20
CA GLU A 88 10.18 6.22 17.14
C GLU A 88 8.94 6.94 16.61
N ARG A 89 9.09 7.82 15.61
CA ARG A 89 7.97 8.53 14.98
C ARG A 89 7.21 7.65 13.98
N TYR A 90 7.83 6.61 13.42
CA TYR A 90 7.13 5.67 12.52
C TYR A 90 6.06 4.85 13.25
N TRP A 91 6.16 4.76 14.58
CA TRP A 91 5.15 4.10 15.41
C TRP A 91 3.99 5.04 15.77
N LEU A 92 2.78 4.65 15.35
CA LEU A 92 1.52 5.36 15.57
C LEU A 92 0.72 4.70 16.71
N ASN A 93 -0.07 5.52 17.40
CA ASN A 93 -1.02 5.06 18.41
C ASN A 93 -2.26 4.43 17.75
N VAL A 94 -3.14 3.83 18.56
CA VAL A 94 -4.35 3.13 18.08
C VAL A 94 -5.39 4.03 17.38
N ASN A 95 -5.32 5.36 17.53
CA ASN A 95 -6.31 6.29 17.01
C ASN A 95 -6.02 6.69 15.54
N LEU A 96 -6.18 5.74 14.62
CA LEU A 96 -6.09 6.01 13.18
C LEU A 96 -7.21 6.92 12.68
N ALA A 97 -8.44 6.72 13.17
CA ALA A 97 -9.60 7.49 12.74
C ALA A 97 -9.42 9.01 12.98
N GLY A 98 -8.90 9.39 14.15
CA GLY A 98 -8.60 10.79 14.43
C GLY A 98 -7.50 11.37 13.54
N SER A 99 -6.59 10.55 13.02
CA SER A 99 -5.47 11.02 12.18
C SER A 99 -5.90 11.44 10.77
N TYR A 100 -7.03 10.92 10.28
CA TYR A 100 -7.52 11.13 8.91
C TYR A 100 -8.93 11.74 8.84
N ALA A 101 -9.56 12.03 9.99
CA ALA A 101 -10.85 12.72 10.05
C ALA A 101 -10.81 14.08 9.31
N PRO A 102 -11.95 14.55 8.77
CA PRO A 102 -12.05 15.85 8.08
C PRO A 102 -11.41 17.02 8.85
N SER A 103 -11.59 17.06 10.17
CA SER A 103 -11.04 18.11 11.04
C SER A 103 -9.51 18.07 11.15
N SER A 104 -8.88 16.95 10.81
CA SER A 104 -7.42 16.76 10.84
C SER A 104 -6.75 17.12 9.51
N LEU A 105 -7.52 17.37 8.45
CA LEU A 105 -6.98 17.70 7.13
C LEU A 105 -6.32 19.07 7.12
N ARG A 106 -5.01 19.06 6.86
CA ARG A 106 -4.21 20.25 6.63
C ARG A 106 -4.26 20.69 5.15
N GLN A 107 -3.52 21.74 4.82
CA GLN A 107 -3.53 22.34 3.48
C GLN A 107 -3.13 21.37 2.38
N VAL A 108 -2.13 20.52 2.60
CA VAL A 108 -1.64 19.56 1.60
C VAL A 108 -2.72 18.55 1.21
N PRO A 109 -3.33 17.77 2.13
CA PRO A 109 -4.44 16.86 1.78
C PRO A 109 -5.60 17.49 1.00
N LYS A 110 -5.99 18.73 1.33
CA LYS A 110 -7.09 19.45 0.67
C LYS A 110 -6.81 19.79 -0.80
N ARG A 111 -5.56 19.67 -1.24
CA ARG A 111 -5.24 19.77 -2.66
C ARG A 111 -5.70 18.54 -3.42
N ILE A 112 -5.61 17.35 -2.82
CA ILE A 112 -5.91 16.05 -3.44
C ILE A 112 -7.38 15.67 -3.31
N VAL A 113 -8.03 16.06 -2.20
CA VAL A 113 -9.40 15.63 -1.89
C VAL A 113 -10.31 16.79 -1.55
N ASP A 114 -11.56 16.68 -1.95
CA ASP A 114 -12.67 17.50 -1.46
C ASP A 114 -13.41 16.74 -0.36
N VAL A 115 -13.88 17.48 0.66
CA VAL A 115 -14.63 16.91 1.77
C VAL A 115 -15.93 17.68 1.95
N SER A 116 -17.05 16.97 1.87
CA SER A 116 -18.38 17.53 2.07
C SER A 116 -18.70 17.68 3.56
N ASN A 117 -19.73 18.47 3.87
CA ASN A 117 -20.14 18.75 5.25
C ASN A 117 -20.63 17.51 6.02
N ASP A 118 -21.08 16.47 5.31
CA ASP A 118 -21.49 15.18 5.85
C ASP A 118 -20.32 14.17 5.95
N GLY A 119 -19.10 14.59 5.63
CA GLY A 119 -17.88 13.81 5.85
C GLY A 119 -17.50 12.85 4.72
N HIS A 120 -18.14 12.95 3.55
CA HIS A 120 -17.70 12.21 2.37
C HIS A 120 -16.44 12.83 1.80
N PHE A 121 -15.55 11.96 1.34
CA PHE A 121 -14.31 12.32 0.67
C PHE A 121 -14.47 12.06 -0.82
N ARG A 122 -14.06 13.00 -1.65
CA ARG A 122 -13.97 12.82 -3.10
C ARG A 122 -12.53 13.07 -3.55
N LEU A 123 -11.92 12.13 -4.24
CA LEU A 123 -10.65 12.39 -4.94
C LEU A 123 -10.93 13.38 -6.07
N LYS A 124 -10.00 14.30 -6.34
CA LYS A 124 -10.12 15.17 -7.51
C LYS A 124 -9.79 14.40 -8.80
N GLU A 125 -10.31 14.86 -9.92
CA GLU A 125 -10.13 14.22 -11.24
C GLU A 125 -8.64 14.05 -11.61
N ASP A 126 -7.77 14.98 -11.20
CA ASP A 126 -6.31 14.94 -11.42
C ASP A 126 -5.54 14.44 -10.19
N SER A 127 -6.17 13.64 -9.31
CA SER A 127 -5.61 13.31 -8.01
C SER A 127 -4.24 12.61 -8.08
N ALA A 128 -3.99 11.72 -9.04
CA ALA A 128 -2.67 11.09 -9.20
C ALA A 128 -1.55 12.11 -9.46
N ALA A 129 -1.78 13.09 -10.34
CA ALA A 129 -0.79 14.14 -10.60
C ALA A 129 -0.55 15.00 -9.34
N LEU A 130 -1.62 15.36 -8.64
CA LEU A 130 -1.55 16.13 -7.39
C LEU A 130 -0.87 15.33 -6.26
N VAL A 131 -1.05 14.02 -6.22
CA VAL A 131 -0.38 13.11 -5.28
C VAL A 131 1.10 13.04 -5.58
N LEU A 132 1.47 12.85 -6.85
CA LEU A 132 2.86 12.85 -7.27
C LEU A 132 3.53 14.17 -6.86
N GLU A 133 2.89 15.31 -7.15
CA GLU A 133 3.44 16.63 -6.83
C GLU A 133 3.53 16.89 -5.32
N HIS A 134 2.45 16.63 -4.57
CA HIS A 134 2.32 17.14 -3.21
C HIS A 134 2.53 16.11 -2.11
N LEU A 135 2.31 14.82 -2.38
CA LEU A 135 2.50 13.75 -1.41
C LEU A 135 3.81 12.99 -1.65
N LEU A 136 4.21 12.84 -2.91
CA LEU A 136 5.42 12.11 -3.30
C LEU A 136 6.57 13.03 -3.75
N TYR A 137 6.33 14.35 -3.78
CA TYR A 137 7.33 15.38 -4.08
C TYR A 137 8.07 15.17 -5.43
N GLY A 138 7.33 14.70 -6.43
CA GLY A 138 7.82 14.48 -7.79
C GLY A 138 8.51 13.14 -8.02
N GLU A 139 8.59 12.28 -7.02
CA GLU A 139 9.21 10.95 -7.15
C GLU A 139 8.16 9.84 -6.96
N PRO A 140 7.85 9.03 -7.99
CA PRO A 140 6.90 7.93 -7.86
C PRO A 140 7.30 6.94 -6.74
N ALA A 141 6.30 6.41 -6.04
CA ALA A 141 6.55 5.53 -4.92
C ALA A 141 6.99 4.12 -5.40
N PRO A 142 7.95 3.47 -4.74
CA PRO A 142 8.44 2.16 -5.15
C PRO A 142 7.36 1.08 -4.93
N LEU A 143 6.78 0.57 -6.02
CA LEU A 143 5.60 -0.30 -5.98
C LEU A 143 5.84 -1.57 -5.19
N LEU A 144 6.95 -2.25 -5.43
CA LEU A 144 7.24 -3.51 -4.75
C LEU A 144 7.51 -3.34 -3.27
N ALA A 145 8.22 -2.28 -2.88
CA ALA A 145 8.46 -1.99 -1.46
C ALA A 145 7.15 -1.64 -0.73
N LEU A 146 6.24 -0.89 -1.37
CA LEU A 146 4.90 -0.66 -0.86
C LEU A 146 4.09 -1.95 -0.73
N SER A 147 4.11 -2.78 -1.77
CA SER A 147 3.35 -4.04 -1.80
C SER A 147 3.85 -5.01 -0.73
N ALA A 148 5.17 -5.19 -0.62
CA ALA A 148 5.81 -5.98 0.41
C ALA A 148 5.49 -5.47 1.81
N PHE A 149 5.51 -4.15 2.03
CA PHE A 149 5.12 -3.58 3.32
C PHE A 149 3.64 -3.84 3.59
N MET A 150 2.73 -3.41 2.71
CA MET A 150 1.28 -3.38 2.97
C MET A 150 0.68 -4.79 3.08
N LEU A 151 1.20 -5.76 2.33
CA LEU A 151 0.69 -7.13 2.29
C LEU A 151 1.48 -8.12 3.15
N ARG A 152 2.47 -7.67 3.93
CA ARG A 152 3.35 -8.52 4.76
C ARG A 152 2.66 -9.53 5.69
N ASN A 153 1.45 -9.21 6.15
CA ASN A 153 0.72 -10.02 7.13
C ASN A 153 -0.29 -10.98 6.47
N TYR A 154 -0.26 -11.11 5.14
CA TYR A 154 -1.14 -11.98 4.37
C TYR A 154 -0.43 -13.27 3.98
N GLY A 155 -1.22 -14.34 3.84
CA GLY A 155 -0.82 -15.55 3.13
C GLY A 155 -1.21 -15.44 1.67
N PHE A 156 -0.39 -16.02 0.79
CA PHE A 156 -0.54 -15.98 -0.66
C PHE A 156 -0.76 -17.40 -1.16
N LYS A 157 -1.81 -17.60 -1.96
CA LYS A 157 -2.12 -18.91 -2.54
C LYS A 157 -1.67 -18.93 -3.98
N SER A 158 -1.00 -20.01 -4.39
CA SER A 158 -0.59 -20.21 -5.77
C SER A 158 -0.71 -21.68 -6.17
N ASP A 159 -1.24 -21.91 -7.35
CA ASP A 159 -1.28 -23.18 -8.07
C ASP A 159 -0.17 -23.29 -9.13
N GLU A 160 0.50 -22.18 -9.46
CA GLU A 160 1.55 -22.11 -10.47
C GLU A 160 2.97 -22.19 -9.89
N GLY A 161 3.08 -22.38 -8.56
CA GLY A 161 4.34 -22.43 -7.83
C GLY A 161 4.65 -21.13 -7.08
N LEU A 162 5.93 -20.84 -6.84
CA LEU A 162 6.37 -19.68 -6.05
C LEU A 162 5.86 -18.36 -6.69
N PRO A 163 5.11 -17.51 -5.95
CA PRO A 163 4.66 -16.24 -6.48
C PRO A 163 5.82 -15.29 -6.85
N SER A 164 5.63 -14.51 -7.90
CA SER A 164 6.60 -13.54 -8.41
C SER A 164 6.46 -12.15 -7.75
N GLU A 165 7.42 -11.26 -8.02
CA GLU A 165 7.34 -9.84 -7.67
C GLU A 165 6.09 -9.17 -8.23
N TRP A 166 5.74 -9.53 -9.47
CA TRP A 166 4.59 -8.94 -10.15
C TRP A 166 3.27 -9.44 -9.56
N ASP A 167 3.19 -10.69 -9.10
CA ASP A 167 1.98 -11.19 -8.41
C ASP A 167 1.70 -10.39 -7.14
N LEU A 168 2.76 -10.09 -6.37
CA LEU A 168 2.66 -9.23 -5.19
C LEU A 168 2.19 -7.81 -5.54
N CYS A 169 2.78 -7.22 -6.57
CA CYS A 169 2.42 -5.88 -7.03
C CYS A 169 0.97 -5.84 -7.56
N SER A 170 0.57 -6.85 -8.33
CA SER A 170 -0.77 -6.96 -8.91
C SER A 170 -1.84 -7.08 -7.84
N LEU A 171 -1.59 -7.86 -6.78
CA LEU A 171 -2.48 -7.96 -5.63
C LEU A 171 -2.60 -6.62 -4.89
N PHE A 172 -1.49 -5.90 -4.71
CA PHE A 172 -1.52 -4.56 -4.10
C PHE A 172 -2.32 -3.58 -4.96
N LEU A 173 -2.08 -3.55 -6.28
CA LEU A 173 -2.82 -2.68 -7.21
C LEU A 173 -4.32 -3.01 -7.15
N ALA A 174 -4.68 -4.29 -7.17
CA ALA A 174 -6.08 -4.72 -7.05
C ALA A 174 -6.71 -4.33 -5.70
N GLU A 175 -6.02 -4.52 -4.58
CA GLU A 175 -6.52 -4.16 -3.23
C GLU A 175 -6.84 -2.67 -3.12
N PHE A 176 -6.10 -1.81 -3.83
CA PHE A 176 -6.32 -0.37 -3.86
C PHE A 176 -6.99 0.12 -5.13
N ASN A 177 -7.63 -0.77 -5.88
CA ASN A 177 -8.40 -0.49 -7.10
C ASN A 177 -7.66 0.32 -8.18
N PHE A 178 -6.34 0.11 -8.30
CA PHE A 178 -5.54 0.71 -9.36
C PHE A 178 -5.70 -0.05 -10.68
N ARG A 179 -5.90 0.71 -11.77
CA ARG A 179 -6.00 0.17 -13.12
C ARG A 179 -4.67 -0.45 -13.56
N GLN A 180 -4.71 -1.71 -13.95
CA GLN A 180 -3.56 -2.44 -14.48
C GLN A 180 -3.57 -2.43 -16.01
N GLY A 181 -2.39 -2.28 -16.59
CA GLY A 181 -2.20 -2.41 -18.04
C GLY A 181 -2.06 -3.87 -18.46
N GLU A 182 -1.77 -4.09 -19.74
CA GLU A 182 -1.53 -5.44 -20.26
C GLU A 182 -0.18 -5.97 -19.78
N GLY A 183 -0.16 -7.20 -19.24
CA GLY A 183 1.04 -7.81 -18.68
C GLY A 183 1.50 -7.09 -17.41
N SER A 184 2.80 -6.77 -17.35
CA SER A 184 3.42 -6.07 -16.20
C SER A 184 3.47 -4.54 -16.35
N LEU A 185 2.61 -3.97 -17.21
CA LEU A 185 2.56 -2.54 -17.45
C LEU A 185 1.58 -1.87 -16.49
N LEU A 186 1.97 -0.69 -15.99
CA LEU A 186 1.09 0.18 -15.24
C LEU A 186 0.22 1.02 -16.19
N SER A 187 -0.98 1.39 -15.74
CA SER A 187 -1.89 2.26 -16.48
C SER A 187 -2.63 3.20 -15.52
N GLY A 188 -3.39 4.17 -16.05
CA GLY A 188 -4.20 5.08 -15.24
C GLY A 188 -3.37 5.80 -14.16
N ASP A 189 -3.95 5.93 -12.97
CA ASP A 189 -3.31 6.57 -11.82
C ASP A 189 -2.02 5.86 -11.40
N ALA A 190 -1.97 4.52 -11.50
CA ALA A 190 -0.80 3.73 -11.12
C ALA A 190 0.45 4.09 -11.92
N ALA A 191 0.30 4.38 -13.22
CA ALA A 191 1.43 4.78 -14.08
C ALA A 191 2.04 6.14 -13.69
N VAL A 192 1.31 6.97 -12.95
CA VAL A 192 1.76 8.28 -12.49
C VAL A 192 2.41 8.18 -11.11
N ILE A 193 1.82 7.42 -10.19
CA ILE A 193 2.21 7.45 -8.78
C ILE A 193 3.22 6.36 -8.39
N PHE A 194 3.42 5.33 -9.21
CA PHE A 194 4.29 4.21 -8.88
C PHE A 194 5.47 4.04 -9.84
N ALA A 195 6.59 3.66 -9.26
CA ALA A 195 7.76 3.17 -9.96
C ALA A 195 7.74 1.63 -9.92
N ALA A 196 7.82 1.00 -11.09
CA ALA A 196 7.89 -0.46 -11.24
C ALA A 196 9.34 -0.97 -11.33
N ASP A 197 10.33 -0.07 -11.29
CA ASP A 197 11.73 -0.44 -11.16
C ASP A 197 12.04 -0.85 -9.72
N TYR A 198 12.67 -2.01 -9.58
CA TYR A 198 13.03 -2.56 -8.29
C TYR A 198 14.53 -2.31 -8.06
N PRO A 199 14.92 -1.51 -7.05
CA PRO A 199 16.33 -1.46 -6.67
C PRO A 199 16.76 -2.84 -6.17
N ASP A 200 18.06 -3.13 -6.26
CA ASP A 200 18.68 -4.44 -5.95
C ASP A 200 17.99 -5.12 -4.77
N LEU A 201 17.19 -6.14 -5.10
CA LEU A 201 16.50 -6.95 -4.09
C LEU A 201 17.55 -7.65 -3.23
N PRO A 202 17.28 -7.84 -1.92
CA PRO A 202 18.23 -8.51 -1.04
C PRO A 202 18.42 -9.99 -1.42
N MET A 203 17.51 -10.56 -2.21
CA MET A 203 17.49 -11.95 -2.63
C MET A 203 16.58 -12.17 -3.86
N ASN A 204 16.75 -13.30 -4.53
CA ASN A 204 16.00 -13.67 -5.73
C ASN A 204 14.59 -14.24 -5.45
N GLU A 205 14.30 -14.65 -4.22
CA GLU A 205 13.02 -15.26 -3.85
C GLU A 205 12.32 -14.39 -2.82
N LEU A 206 11.12 -13.90 -3.14
CA LEU A 206 10.38 -13.01 -2.24
C LEU A 206 9.59 -13.75 -1.16
N PHE A 207 9.20 -14.98 -1.49
CA PHE A 207 8.29 -15.79 -0.71
C PHE A 207 8.99 -17.04 -0.17
N GLU A 208 8.39 -17.60 0.86
CA GLU A 208 8.70 -18.94 1.35
C GLU A 208 7.39 -19.71 1.61
N PRO A 209 7.39 -21.04 1.47
CA PRO A 209 6.21 -21.85 1.78
C PRO A 209 5.77 -21.62 3.23
N PHE A 210 4.47 -21.50 3.44
CA PHE A 210 3.89 -21.41 4.77
C PHE A 210 3.97 -22.77 5.46
N ALA A 211 5.02 -22.98 6.24
CA ALA A 211 5.07 -24.10 7.17
C ALA A 211 4.15 -23.78 8.34
N ALA A 212 2.99 -24.43 8.41
CA ALA A 212 2.15 -24.40 9.60
C ALA A 212 3.02 -24.82 10.80
N GLN A 213 3.25 -23.92 11.76
CA GLN A 213 3.87 -24.31 13.02
C GLN A 213 2.86 -25.15 13.79
N ASP A 214 3.20 -26.43 13.99
CA ASP A 214 2.49 -27.37 14.87
C ASP A 214 2.47 -26.88 16.34
#